data_AF-A0A963SIZ3-F1
#
_entry.id   AF-A0A963SIZ3-F1
#
_cell.length_a   1.000
_cell.length_b   1.000
_cell.length_c   1.000
_cell.angle_alpha   90.00
_cell.angle_beta   90.00
_cell.angle_gamma   90.00
#
_symmetry.space_group_name_H-M   'P 1'
#
loop_
_entity.id
_entity.type
_entity.pdbx_description
1 polymer ?
#
loop_
_entity_poly.entity_id
_entity_poly.type
_entity_poly.pdbx_seq_one_letter_code
_entity_poly.pdbx_strand_id
1 'polypeptide(L)'
;FGDDQDRPIKKSDGKWTYFGADLAYHMQKAESADALIDIWGADHAGTVKRIKAAVAALSEGQGKPIPFDVKLVQMVQLMRGGEPVKMSKRSGTFVTLADVVREVGKDVVRFTMLTRKPEAQMEFDFARVVEASKDNPVFYVQYAHARIRSTLRKAEAEGLAPSDTALDRLGSEELALVKEAAQFPRIVEAAAKAREPHRIAFFLYDLAGAFHAFWNLGNDDPSKRVILTQDAELTGARLFLAAQIGQVIRNGLALLGVEAVEEM
;
A
#
# COMPACT_ATOMS: atom_id res chain seq x y z
N PHE A 1 -31.88 5.83 13.52
CA PHE A 1 -30.68 5.49 12.72
C PHE A 1 -30.30 6.54 11.66
N GLY A 2 -31.03 7.65 11.50
CA GLY A 2 -30.57 8.80 10.71
C GLY A 2 -30.80 8.73 9.20
N ASP A 3 -31.45 7.69 8.65
CA ASP A 3 -31.86 7.67 7.23
C ASP A 3 -32.92 8.75 6.94
N ASP A 4 -33.04 9.16 5.69
CA ASP A 4 -33.91 10.26 5.23
C ASP A 4 -35.35 9.85 4.91
N GLN A 5 -35.62 8.56 4.73
CA GLN A 5 -36.97 8.03 4.45
C GLN A 5 -37.08 6.53 4.73
N ASP A 6 -38.30 6.02 4.83
CA ASP A 6 -38.55 4.58 4.89
C ASP A 6 -38.18 3.89 3.57
N ARG A 7 -37.62 2.69 3.68
CA ARG A 7 -37.09 1.92 2.54
C ARG A 7 -37.85 0.59 2.42
N PRO A 8 -38.48 0.30 1.26
CA PRO A 8 -39.16 -0.97 1.06
C PRO A 8 -38.16 -2.13 1.01
N ILE A 9 -38.27 -3.05 1.96
CA ILE A 9 -37.46 -4.29 2.00
C ILE A 9 -38.10 -5.42 1.18
N LYS A 10 -39.43 -5.41 1.04
CA LYS A 10 -40.21 -6.39 0.29
C LYS A 10 -41.25 -5.66 -0.55
N LYS A 11 -41.43 -6.10 -1.80
CA LYS A 11 -42.42 -5.58 -2.74
C LYS A 11 -43.81 -6.14 -2.42
N SER A 12 -44.85 -5.50 -2.94
CA SER A 12 -46.24 -5.95 -2.81
C SER A 12 -46.50 -7.30 -3.47
N ASP A 13 -45.72 -7.68 -4.49
CA ASP A 13 -45.76 -8.99 -5.16
C ASP A 13 -45.04 -10.11 -4.37
N GLY A 14 -44.56 -9.80 -3.16
CA GLY A 14 -43.88 -10.74 -2.27
C GLY A 14 -42.38 -10.92 -2.54
N LYS A 15 -41.81 -10.31 -3.60
CA LYS A 15 -40.37 -10.40 -3.88
C LYS A 15 -39.55 -9.45 -3.01
N TRP A 16 -38.36 -9.87 -2.63
CA TRP A 16 -37.41 -9.01 -1.90
C TRP A 16 -36.80 -7.93 -2.80
N THR A 17 -36.48 -6.77 -2.22
CA THR A 17 -35.69 -5.74 -2.91
C THR A 17 -34.20 -6.04 -2.78
N TYR A 18 -33.36 -5.42 -3.62
CA TYR A 18 -31.91 -5.48 -3.43
C TYR A 18 -31.50 -5.02 -2.03
N PHE A 19 -32.16 -3.98 -1.53
CA PHE A 19 -31.94 -3.52 -0.16
C PHE A 19 -32.31 -4.58 0.88
N GLY A 20 -33.45 -5.25 0.73
CA GLY A 20 -33.83 -6.37 1.62
C GLY A 20 -32.80 -7.51 1.60
N ALA A 21 -32.26 -7.85 0.42
CA ALA A 21 -31.20 -8.84 0.30
C ALA A 21 -29.88 -8.38 0.95
N ASP A 22 -29.47 -7.12 0.74
CA ASP A 22 -28.29 -6.54 1.38
C ASP A 22 -28.39 -6.59 2.90
N LEU A 23 -29.57 -6.28 3.47
CA LEU A 23 -29.82 -6.34 4.92
C LEU A 23 -29.64 -7.76 5.45
N ALA A 24 -30.27 -8.75 4.82
CA ALA A 24 -30.15 -10.14 5.21
C ALA A 24 -28.69 -10.61 5.15
N TYR A 25 -27.95 -10.21 4.10
CA TYR A 25 -26.56 -10.59 3.94
C TYR A 25 -25.63 -9.97 5.00
N HIS A 26 -25.82 -8.69 5.33
CA HIS A 26 -25.07 -8.05 6.41
C HIS A 26 -25.39 -8.66 7.78
N MET A 27 -26.65 -9.00 8.01
CA MET A 27 -27.08 -9.68 9.25
C MET A 27 -26.40 -11.04 9.39
N GLN A 28 -26.36 -11.84 8.31
CA GLN A 28 -25.64 -13.11 8.29
C GLN A 28 -24.15 -12.93 8.60
N LYS A 29 -23.49 -11.92 8.00
CA LYS A 29 -22.07 -11.64 8.31
C LYS A 29 -21.85 -11.21 9.77
N ALA A 30 -22.78 -10.46 10.34
CA ALA A 30 -22.69 -9.92 11.70
C ALA A 30 -22.74 -11.01 12.79
N GLU A 31 -23.31 -12.18 12.48
CA GLU A 31 -23.40 -13.31 13.42
C GLU A 31 -22.03 -13.71 13.98
N SER A 32 -21.00 -13.75 13.11
CA SER A 32 -19.65 -14.19 13.48
C SER A 32 -18.56 -13.12 13.40
N ALA A 33 -18.86 -11.93 12.88
CA ALA A 33 -17.86 -10.86 12.73
C ALA A 33 -17.77 -9.94 13.96
N ASP A 34 -16.56 -9.41 14.20
CA ASP A 34 -16.33 -8.33 15.17
C ASP A 34 -16.50 -6.93 14.55
N ALA A 35 -16.35 -6.84 13.22
CA ALA A 35 -16.55 -5.63 12.45
C ALA A 35 -16.89 -5.97 10.99
N LEU A 36 -17.64 -5.09 10.34
CA LEU A 36 -17.96 -5.16 8.93
C LEU A 36 -17.24 -4.04 8.16
N ILE A 37 -16.66 -4.39 7.03
CA ILE A 37 -15.93 -3.48 6.15
C ILE A 37 -16.34 -3.78 4.71
N ASP A 38 -17.00 -2.81 4.09
CA ASP A 38 -17.40 -2.89 2.69
C ASP A 38 -16.55 -1.94 1.85
N ILE A 39 -16.07 -2.42 0.70
CA ILE A 39 -15.32 -1.62 -0.28
C ILE A 39 -16.17 -1.49 -1.53
N TRP A 40 -16.71 -0.31 -1.79
CA TRP A 40 -17.65 -0.04 -2.88
C TRP A 40 -17.10 0.99 -3.86
N GLY A 41 -17.64 1.01 -5.07
CA GLY A 41 -17.42 2.12 -6.00
C GLY A 41 -18.08 3.41 -5.51
N ALA A 42 -17.49 4.55 -5.88
CA ALA A 42 -18.02 5.88 -5.52
C ALA A 42 -19.43 6.16 -6.05
N ASP A 43 -19.89 5.44 -7.08
CA ASP A 43 -21.25 5.46 -7.60
C ASP A 43 -22.31 4.97 -6.59
N HIS A 44 -21.88 4.27 -5.54
CA HIS A 44 -22.73 3.85 -4.42
C HIS A 44 -22.76 4.85 -3.24
N ALA A 45 -22.16 6.03 -3.36
CA ALA A 45 -22.09 7.00 -2.26
C ALA A 45 -23.47 7.34 -1.66
N GLY A 46 -24.50 7.48 -2.52
CA GLY A 46 -25.86 7.79 -2.08
C GLY A 46 -26.54 6.68 -1.27
N THR A 47 -26.03 5.45 -1.29
CA THR A 47 -26.62 4.31 -0.57
C THR A 47 -25.90 3.97 0.73
N VAL A 48 -24.78 4.64 1.03
CA VAL A 48 -23.97 4.38 2.24
C VAL A 48 -24.76 4.67 3.51
N LYS A 49 -25.44 5.82 3.57
CA LYS A 49 -26.16 6.26 4.77
C LYS A 49 -27.26 5.27 5.15
N ARG A 50 -28.05 4.81 4.16
CA ARG A 50 -29.13 3.83 4.38
C ARG A 50 -28.63 2.46 4.85
N ILE A 51 -27.53 1.95 4.29
CA ILE A 51 -27.04 0.63 4.70
C ILE A 51 -26.43 0.70 6.11
N LYS A 52 -25.71 1.78 6.42
CA LYS A 52 -25.15 2.00 7.77
C LYS A 52 -26.27 2.07 8.80
N ALA A 53 -27.34 2.80 8.50
CA ALA A 53 -28.52 2.89 9.36
C ALA A 53 -29.19 1.52 9.56
N ALA A 54 -29.34 0.73 8.49
CA ALA A 54 -29.97 -0.58 8.57
C ALA A 54 -29.15 -1.61 9.35
N VAL A 55 -27.83 -1.65 9.13
CA VAL A 55 -26.93 -2.57 9.85
C VAL A 55 -26.88 -2.22 11.34
N ALA A 56 -26.83 -0.93 11.69
CA ALA A 56 -26.93 -0.49 13.07
C ALA A 56 -28.24 -0.97 13.71
N ALA A 57 -29.39 -0.76 13.04
CA ALA A 57 -30.69 -1.20 13.54
C ALA A 57 -30.79 -2.70 13.78
N LEU A 58 -30.30 -3.50 12.83
CA LEU A 58 -30.34 -4.96 12.92
C LEU A 58 -29.41 -5.50 14.00
N SER A 59 -28.17 -4.98 14.07
CA SER A 59 -27.17 -5.44 15.04
C SER A 59 -27.51 -5.01 16.48
N GLU A 60 -27.99 -3.77 16.66
CA GLU A 60 -28.51 -3.31 17.96
C GLU A 60 -29.75 -4.12 18.39
N GLY A 61 -30.65 -4.44 17.46
CA GLY A 61 -31.82 -5.28 17.73
C GLY A 61 -31.49 -6.70 18.18
N GLN A 62 -30.31 -7.22 17.81
CA GLN A 62 -29.78 -8.50 18.30
C GLN A 62 -29.05 -8.39 19.64
N GLY A 63 -28.93 -7.19 20.22
CA GLY A 63 -28.16 -6.94 21.44
C GLY A 63 -26.64 -6.97 21.24
N LYS A 64 -26.16 -7.00 19.99
CA LYS A 64 -24.73 -7.03 19.65
C LYS A 64 -24.44 -5.98 18.57
N PRO A 65 -24.26 -4.69 18.95
CA PRO A 65 -23.88 -3.65 17.99
C PRO A 65 -22.55 -4.02 17.30
N ILE A 66 -22.53 -3.99 15.97
CA ILE A 66 -21.33 -4.30 15.17
C ILE A 66 -20.80 -3.04 14.50
N PRO A 67 -19.51 -2.66 14.70
CA PRO A 67 -18.87 -1.61 13.93
C PRO A 67 -18.95 -1.90 12.44
N PHE A 68 -19.62 -1.03 11.68
CA PHE A 68 -19.72 -1.15 10.23
C PHE A 68 -19.22 0.12 9.56
N ASP A 69 -18.30 -0.04 8.60
CA ASP A 69 -17.87 1.07 7.77
C ASP A 69 -17.70 0.67 6.31
N VAL A 70 -17.89 1.66 5.44
CA VAL A 70 -17.97 1.51 3.98
C VAL A 70 -16.94 2.46 3.40
N LYS A 71 -15.96 1.92 2.70
CA LYS A 71 -14.96 2.69 1.95
C LYS A 71 -15.41 2.82 0.50
N LEU A 72 -15.38 4.06 0.02
CA LEU A 72 -15.69 4.37 -1.37
C LEU A 72 -14.38 4.51 -2.15
N VAL A 73 -14.29 3.80 -3.25
CA VAL A 73 -13.15 3.84 -4.18
C VAL A 73 -13.59 4.53 -5.44
N GLN A 74 -12.84 5.55 -5.87
CA GLN A 74 -13.09 6.26 -7.11
C GLN A 74 -12.79 5.40 -8.34
N MET A 75 -13.41 5.79 -9.45
CA MET A 75 -13.11 5.21 -10.74
C MET A 75 -11.67 5.55 -11.16
N VAL A 76 -11.01 4.58 -11.79
CA VAL A 76 -9.67 4.74 -12.35
C VAL A 76 -9.78 5.03 -13.83
N GLN A 77 -9.10 6.08 -14.29
CA GLN A 77 -8.96 6.40 -15.70
C GLN A 77 -7.70 5.74 -16.24
N LEU A 78 -7.84 4.91 -17.28
CA LEU A 78 -6.71 4.26 -17.93
C LEU A 78 -6.11 5.19 -18.98
N MET A 79 -4.79 5.42 -18.88
CA MET A 79 -4.02 6.32 -19.72
C MET A 79 -2.86 5.57 -20.37
N ARG A 80 -2.35 6.06 -21.51
CA ARG A 80 -1.13 5.55 -22.12
C ARG A 80 -0.34 6.72 -22.70
N GLY A 81 0.81 7.02 -22.09
CA GLY A 81 1.65 8.13 -22.53
C GLY A 81 0.93 9.48 -22.44
N GLY A 82 0.15 9.69 -21.39
CA GLY A 82 -0.64 10.91 -21.16
C GLY A 82 -2.00 10.95 -21.86
N GLU A 83 -2.31 10.00 -22.74
CA GLU A 83 -3.56 9.99 -23.51
C GLU A 83 -4.55 8.92 -23.00
N PRO A 84 -5.87 9.20 -22.92
CA PRO A 84 -6.86 8.22 -22.49
C PRO A 84 -6.91 6.99 -23.41
N VAL A 85 -6.91 5.80 -22.81
CA VAL A 85 -7.08 4.56 -23.57
C VAL A 85 -8.50 4.49 -24.12
N LYS A 86 -8.63 4.49 -25.45
CA LYS A 86 -9.94 4.44 -26.12
C LYS A 86 -10.62 3.10 -25.87
N MET A 87 -11.69 3.11 -25.09
CA MET A 87 -12.62 1.97 -24.97
C MET A 87 -13.73 2.08 -26.00
N SER A 88 -14.06 0.98 -26.68
CA SER A 88 -15.10 0.96 -27.71
C SER A 88 -16.20 -0.02 -27.33
N LYS A 89 -17.34 0.54 -26.92
CA LYS A 89 -18.57 -0.23 -26.65
C LYS A 89 -19.13 -0.93 -27.89
N ARG A 90 -18.83 -0.44 -29.10
CA ARG A 90 -19.35 -0.98 -30.37
C ARG A 90 -18.51 -2.11 -30.96
N SER A 91 -17.19 -2.09 -30.74
CA SER A 91 -16.30 -3.18 -31.16
C SER A 91 -16.04 -4.22 -30.07
N GLY A 92 -16.67 -4.07 -28.90
CA GLY A 92 -16.48 -4.97 -27.75
C GLY A 92 -15.09 -4.88 -27.11
N THR A 93 -14.32 -3.84 -27.43
CA THR A 93 -12.94 -3.70 -26.96
C THR A 93 -12.93 -2.94 -25.63
N PHE A 94 -12.83 -3.68 -24.53
CA PHE A 94 -12.65 -3.15 -23.17
C PHE A 94 -11.32 -3.65 -22.62
N VAL A 95 -10.63 -2.80 -21.86
CA VAL A 95 -9.43 -3.23 -21.12
C VAL A 95 -9.89 -3.90 -19.84
N THR A 96 -9.60 -5.18 -19.71
CA THR A 96 -9.87 -5.95 -18.50
C THR A 96 -8.74 -5.78 -17.50
N LEU A 97 -8.99 -6.02 -16.22
CA LEU A 97 -7.93 -6.08 -15.22
C LEU A 97 -6.85 -7.12 -15.58
N ALA A 98 -7.24 -8.23 -16.24
CA ALA A 98 -6.31 -9.24 -16.70
C ALA A 98 -5.37 -8.71 -17.81
N ASP A 99 -5.85 -7.81 -18.67
CA ASP A 99 -5.00 -7.11 -19.64
C ASP A 99 -3.99 -6.22 -18.94
N VAL A 100 -4.45 -5.45 -17.94
CA VAL A 100 -3.55 -4.57 -17.16
C VAL A 100 -2.46 -5.37 -16.47
N VAL A 101 -2.83 -6.44 -15.78
CA VAL A 101 -1.88 -7.29 -15.04
C VAL A 101 -0.91 -8.00 -15.99
N ARG A 102 -1.37 -8.46 -17.16
CA ARG A 102 -0.47 -9.08 -18.17
C ARG A 102 0.54 -8.09 -18.70
N GLU A 103 0.15 -6.83 -18.85
CA GLU A 103 1.02 -5.82 -19.45
C GLU A 103 2.07 -5.29 -18.48
N VAL A 104 1.69 -4.96 -17.24
CA VAL A 104 2.60 -4.28 -16.29
C VAL A 104 2.98 -5.12 -15.07
N GLY A 105 2.36 -6.28 -14.88
CA GLY A 105 2.57 -7.14 -13.72
C GLY A 105 1.66 -6.81 -12.54
N LYS A 106 1.29 -7.85 -11.77
CA LYS A 106 0.36 -7.76 -10.63
C LYS A 106 0.85 -6.78 -9.55
N ASP A 107 2.15 -6.75 -9.31
CA ASP A 107 2.77 -5.99 -8.23
C ASP A 107 2.78 -4.49 -8.51
N VAL A 108 3.08 -4.13 -9.76
CA VAL A 108 2.98 -2.74 -10.25
C VAL A 108 1.54 -2.25 -10.12
N VAL A 109 0.54 -3.07 -10.52
CA VAL A 109 -0.88 -2.71 -10.35
C VAL A 109 -1.21 -2.47 -8.87
N ARG A 110 -0.89 -3.43 -7.99
CA ARG A 110 -1.21 -3.34 -6.56
C ARG A 110 -0.58 -2.12 -5.91
N PHE A 111 0.71 -1.89 -6.12
CA PHE A 111 1.41 -0.76 -5.53
C PHE A 111 0.85 0.56 -6.07
N THR A 112 0.72 0.70 -7.40
CA THR A 112 0.28 1.95 -8.03
C THR A 112 -1.12 2.36 -7.54
N MET A 113 -2.05 1.41 -7.43
CA MET A 113 -3.41 1.68 -6.91
C MET A 113 -3.42 2.16 -5.46
N LEU A 114 -2.34 1.94 -4.70
CA LEU A 114 -2.19 2.35 -3.31
C LEU A 114 -1.33 3.62 -3.15
N THR A 115 -0.91 4.27 -4.24
CA THR A 115 -0.18 5.56 -4.20
C THR A 115 -1.09 6.78 -4.08
N ARG A 116 -2.38 6.57 -3.81
CA ARG A 116 -3.42 7.60 -3.65
C ARG A 116 -4.44 7.17 -2.60
N LYS A 117 -5.18 8.15 -2.08
CA LYS A 117 -6.37 7.89 -1.25
C LYS A 117 -7.48 7.27 -2.12
N PRO A 118 -8.32 6.36 -1.58
CA PRO A 118 -9.36 5.71 -2.37
C PRO A 118 -10.41 6.70 -2.90
N GLU A 119 -10.61 7.85 -2.24
CA GLU A 119 -11.56 8.89 -2.66
C GLU A 119 -10.99 9.84 -3.74
N ALA A 120 -9.70 9.72 -4.08
CA ALA A 120 -9.06 10.54 -5.10
C ALA A 120 -9.25 9.93 -6.50
N GLN A 121 -9.53 10.79 -7.48
CA GLN A 121 -9.44 10.40 -8.88
C GLN A 121 -8.02 9.93 -9.20
N MET A 122 -7.91 8.85 -9.97
CA MET A 122 -6.63 8.24 -10.30
C MET A 122 -6.53 7.98 -11.79
N GLU A 123 -5.43 8.48 -12.37
CA GLU A 123 -4.97 8.06 -13.69
C GLU A 123 -3.97 6.91 -13.53
N PHE A 124 -4.23 5.81 -14.22
CA PHE A 124 -3.30 4.69 -14.33
C PHE A 124 -2.69 4.71 -15.73
N ASP A 125 -1.46 5.20 -15.82
CA ASP A 125 -0.75 5.30 -17.10
C ASP A 125 0.22 4.12 -17.31
N PHE A 126 -0.08 3.27 -18.28
CA PHE A 126 0.73 2.09 -18.61
C PHE A 126 2.20 2.39 -18.85
N ALA A 127 2.52 3.51 -19.51
CA ALA A 127 3.90 3.86 -19.83
C ALA A 127 4.65 4.38 -18.59
N ARG A 128 3.97 5.11 -17.71
CA ARG A 128 4.60 5.71 -16.52
C ARG A 128 4.86 4.70 -15.42
N VAL A 129 3.96 3.73 -15.23
CA VAL A 129 4.08 2.75 -14.13
C VAL A 129 5.19 1.72 -14.32
N VAL A 130 5.71 1.59 -15.55
CA VAL A 130 6.86 0.72 -15.87
C VAL A 130 8.17 1.49 -16.04
N GLU A 131 8.13 2.83 -15.92
CA GLU A 131 9.31 3.66 -16.11
C GLU A 131 10.32 3.45 -14.97
N ALA A 132 11.58 3.25 -15.33
CA ALA A 132 12.70 3.16 -14.39
C ALA A 132 13.14 4.56 -13.92
N SER A 133 12.22 5.28 -13.27
CA SER A 133 12.41 6.66 -12.83
C SER A 133 12.10 6.82 -11.35
N LYS A 134 12.74 7.81 -10.71
CA LYS A 134 12.42 8.25 -9.34
C LYS A 134 10.98 8.74 -9.20
N ASP A 135 10.37 9.19 -10.30
CA ASP A 135 8.99 9.68 -10.32
C ASP A 135 7.96 8.52 -10.33
N ASN A 136 8.42 7.28 -10.51
CA ASN A 136 7.63 6.06 -10.37
C ASN A 136 7.81 5.49 -8.95
N PRO A 137 6.81 5.60 -8.06
CA PRO A 137 6.94 5.12 -6.68
C PRO A 137 7.23 3.63 -6.56
N VAL A 138 6.72 2.82 -7.51
CA VAL A 138 6.95 1.36 -7.51
C VAL A 138 8.42 1.08 -7.74
N PHE A 139 8.97 1.64 -8.82
CA PHE A 139 10.39 1.50 -9.15
C PHE A 139 11.26 2.05 -8.01
N TYR A 140 10.93 3.22 -7.48
CA TYR A 140 11.72 3.89 -6.45
C TYR A 140 11.88 3.04 -5.18
N VAL A 141 10.77 2.47 -4.68
CA VAL A 141 10.80 1.62 -3.48
C VAL A 141 11.49 0.28 -3.76
N GLN A 142 11.20 -0.35 -4.90
CA GLN A 142 11.83 -1.62 -5.28
C GLN A 142 13.35 -1.46 -5.45
N TYR A 143 13.77 -0.35 -6.05
CA TYR A 143 15.18 -0.05 -6.27
C TYR A 143 15.95 0.16 -4.97
N ALA A 144 15.33 0.76 -3.94
CA ALA A 144 15.91 0.80 -2.60
C ALA A 144 16.20 -0.61 -2.06
N HIS A 145 15.22 -1.52 -2.14
CA HIS A 145 15.38 -2.90 -1.68
C HIS A 145 16.45 -3.66 -2.50
N ALA A 146 16.40 -3.60 -3.83
CA ALA A 146 17.39 -4.23 -4.71
C ALA A 146 18.80 -3.70 -4.46
N ARG A 147 18.95 -2.38 -4.23
CA ARG A 147 20.24 -1.77 -3.89
C ARG A 147 20.78 -2.31 -2.57
N ILE A 148 19.95 -2.42 -1.53
CA ILE A 148 20.36 -3.02 -0.24
C ILE A 148 20.86 -4.44 -0.45
N ARG A 149 20.11 -5.27 -1.19
CA ARG A 149 20.51 -6.65 -1.49
C ARG A 149 21.80 -6.72 -2.29
N SER A 150 21.97 -5.87 -3.30
CA SER A 150 23.21 -5.78 -4.08
C SER A 150 24.41 -5.39 -3.20
N THR A 151 24.25 -4.42 -2.31
CA THR A 151 25.29 -4.00 -1.36
C THR A 151 25.71 -5.12 -0.43
N LEU A 152 24.75 -5.86 0.12
CA LEU A 152 25.02 -7.00 1.00
C LEU A 152 25.83 -8.09 0.27
N ARG A 153 25.46 -8.41 -0.98
CA ARG A 153 26.21 -9.37 -1.81
C ARG A 153 27.63 -8.88 -2.11
N LYS A 154 27.83 -7.59 -2.37
CA LYS A 154 29.17 -7.01 -2.59
C LYS A 154 30.04 -7.09 -1.34
N ALA A 155 29.48 -6.76 -0.18
CA ALA A 155 30.19 -6.86 1.09
C ALA A 155 30.60 -8.31 1.39
N GLU A 156 29.69 -9.27 1.18
CA GLU A 156 29.98 -10.69 1.38
C GLU A 156 31.13 -11.19 0.50
N ALA A 157 31.18 -10.76 -0.77
CA ALA A 157 32.28 -11.09 -1.68
C ALA A 157 33.65 -10.52 -1.22
N GLU A 158 33.65 -9.46 -0.42
CA GLU A 158 34.84 -8.85 0.19
C GLU A 158 35.12 -9.41 1.62
N GLY A 159 34.37 -10.42 2.06
CA GLY A 159 34.52 -11.02 3.39
C GLY A 159 33.95 -10.18 4.54
N LEU A 160 33.09 -9.21 4.22
CA LEU A 160 32.41 -8.32 5.16
C LEU A 160 30.97 -8.79 5.38
N ALA A 161 30.47 -8.65 6.60
CA ALA A 161 29.11 -9.06 6.96
C ALA A 161 28.43 -8.00 7.85
N PRO A 162 27.09 -7.93 7.83
CA PRO A 162 26.32 -7.19 8.83
C PRO A 162 26.72 -7.57 10.26
N SER A 163 26.96 -6.57 11.11
CA SER A 163 27.28 -6.77 12.53
C SER A 163 26.64 -5.68 13.39
N ASP A 164 26.08 -6.05 14.54
CA ASP A 164 25.51 -5.13 15.53
C ASP A 164 26.51 -4.74 16.64
N THR A 165 27.77 -5.17 16.54
CA THR A 165 28.79 -4.97 17.58
C THR A 165 29.26 -3.53 17.75
N ALA A 166 29.11 -2.70 16.71
CA ALA A 166 29.65 -1.33 16.67
C ALA A 166 28.57 -0.28 16.35
N LEU A 167 27.32 -0.54 16.76
CA LEU A 167 26.19 0.37 16.50
C LEU A 167 26.34 1.73 17.19
N ASP A 168 27.12 1.84 18.25
CA ASP A 168 27.47 3.08 18.92
C ASP A 168 28.30 4.03 18.04
N ARG A 169 28.91 3.51 16.97
CA ARG A 169 29.68 4.29 15.98
C ARG A 169 28.82 4.92 14.89
N LEU A 170 27.51 4.65 14.86
CA LEU A 170 26.58 5.24 13.90
C LEU A 170 26.39 6.74 14.16
N GLY A 171 26.44 7.54 13.10
CA GLY A 171 26.35 9.00 13.16
C GLY A 171 24.92 9.53 13.06
N SER A 172 24.82 10.85 12.93
CA SER A 172 23.54 11.56 12.82
C SER A 172 22.70 11.12 11.62
N GLU A 173 23.32 10.83 10.49
CA GLU A 173 22.67 10.47 9.24
C GLU A 173 22.11 9.05 9.30
N GLU A 174 22.86 8.12 9.88
CA GLU A 174 22.38 6.77 10.17
C GLU A 174 21.24 6.78 11.19
N LEU A 175 21.36 7.59 12.26
CA LEU A 175 20.31 7.75 13.26
C LEU A 175 19.04 8.41 12.69
N ALA A 176 19.15 9.28 11.69
CA ALA A 176 17.99 9.82 11.00
C ALA A 176 17.20 8.72 10.28
N LEU A 177 17.91 7.80 9.61
CA LEU A 177 17.29 6.65 8.95
C LEU A 177 16.64 5.67 9.94
N VAL A 178 17.28 5.44 11.09
CA VAL A 178 16.71 4.65 12.19
C VAL A 178 15.39 5.26 12.70
N LYS A 179 15.36 6.59 12.90
CA LYS A 179 14.15 7.30 13.38
C LYS A 179 12.98 7.16 12.40
N GLU A 180 13.26 7.24 11.10
CA GLU A 180 12.25 7.04 10.05
C GLU A 180 11.72 5.61 10.08
N ALA A 181 12.62 4.61 10.03
CA ALA A 181 12.24 3.20 10.09
C ALA A 181 11.44 2.83 11.35
N ALA A 182 11.78 3.43 12.49
CA ALA A 182 11.09 3.22 13.76
C ALA A 182 9.62 3.70 13.75
N GLN A 183 9.20 4.53 12.79
CA GLN A 183 7.80 4.92 12.65
C GLN A 183 6.92 3.79 12.09
N PHE A 184 7.50 2.78 11.45
CA PHE A 184 6.75 1.76 10.71
C PHE A 184 5.61 1.10 11.52
N PRO A 185 5.81 0.61 12.76
CA PRO A 185 4.74 -0.02 13.52
C PRO A 185 3.55 0.92 13.75
N ARG A 186 3.82 2.20 14.08
CA ARG A 186 2.78 3.21 14.28
C ARG A 186 2.03 3.52 12.99
N ILE A 187 2.72 3.55 11.86
CA ILE A 187 2.09 3.73 10.55
C ILE A 187 1.18 2.54 10.21
N VAL A 188 1.62 1.31 10.47
CA VAL A 188 0.80 0.10 10.27
C VAL A 188 -0.46 0.14 11.12
N GLU A 189 -0.34 0.46 12.42
CA GLU A 189 -1.50 0.60 13.29
C GLU A 189 -2.46 1.69 12.81
N ALA A 190 -1.93 2.85 12.42
CA ALA A 190 -2.74 3.96 11.96
C ALA A 190 -3.45 3.64 10.63
N ALA A 191 -2.77 2.95 9.71
CA ALA A 191 -3.34 2.46 8.46
C ALA A 191 -4.46 1.44 8.72
N ALA A 192 -4.27 0.50 9.65
CA ALA A 192 -5.28 -0.47 10.02
C ALA A 192 -6.51 0.19 10.67
N LYS A 193 -6.31 1.08 11.65
CA LYS A 193 -7.39 1.80 12.34
C LYS A 193 -8.21 2.67 11.39
N ALA A 194 -7.54 3.39 10.48
CA ALA A 194 -8.20 4.24 9.50
C ALA A 194 -8.74 3.45 8.29
N ARG A 195 -8.28 2.20 8.10
CA ARG A 195 -8.51 1.35 6.92
C ARG A 195 -8.01 2.05 5.65
N GLU A 196 -6.79 2.57 5.74
CA GLU A 196 -6.12 3.40 4.74
C GLU A 196 -4.78 2.77 4.35
N PRO A 197 -4.78 1.72 3.49
CA PRO A 197 -3.55 1.00 3.12
C PRO A 197 -2.53 1.87 2.36
N HIS A 198 -2.98 2.96 1.72
CA HIS A 198 -2.10 3.91 1.02
C HIS A 198 -1.04 4.56 1.93
N ARG A 199 -1.30 4.63 3.25
CA ARG A 199 -0.32 5.14 4.22
C ARG A 199 0.96 4.31 4.23
N ILE A 200 0.87 3.01 3.97
CA ILE A 200 2.04 2.13 3.87
C ILE A 200 2.86 2.48 2.63
N ALA A 201 2.22 2.70 1.49
CA ALA A 201 2.90 3.07 0.25
C ALA A 201 3.63 4.43 0.39
N PHE A 202 3.00 5.40 1.05
CA PHE A 202 3.64 6.69 1.35
C PHE A 202 4.86 6.53 2.25
N PHE A 203 4.72 5.80 3.36
CA PHE A 203 5.84 5.53 4.25
C PHE A 203 7.00 4.82 3.55
N LEU A 204 6.71 3.83 2.71
CA LEU A 204 7.75 3.13 1.95
C LEU A 204 8.48 4.05 0.98
N TYR A 205 7.75 4.95 0.32
CA TYR A 205 8.35 5.94 -0.57
C TYR A 205 9.28 6.90 0.19
N ASP A 206 8.83 7.39 1.35
CA ASP A 206 9.63 8.30 2.19
C ASP A 206 10.87 7.58 2.76
N LEU A 207 10.72 6.34 3.25
CA LEU A 207 11.83 5.52 3.74
C LEU A 207 12.84 5.19 2.64
N ALA A 208 12.37 4.86 1.43
CA ALA A 208 13.23 4.66 0.27
C ALA A 208 14.00 5.94 -0.06
N GLY A 209 13.33 7.10 -0.03
CA GLY A 209 13.95 8.40 -0.22
C GLY A 209 15.04 8.70 0.80
N ALA A 210 14.76 8.48 2.09
CA ALA A 210 15.72 8.63 3.17
C ALA A 210 16.94 7.69 2.99
N PHE A 211 16.70 6.44 2.62
CA PHE A 211 17.78 5.49 2.33
C PHE A 211 18.63 5.92 1.11
N HIS A 212 18.00 6.37 0.02
CA HIS A 212 18.71 6.86 -1.15
C HIS A 212 19.56 8.08 -0.84
N ALA A 213 19.04 9.01 -0.04
CA ALA A 213 19.80 10.18 0.42
C ALA A 213 21.02 9.75 1.25
N PHE A 214 20.83 8.88 2.26
CA PHE A 214 21.91 8.32 3.06
C PHE A 214 22.97 7.63 2.20
N TRP A 215 22.55 6.76 1.28
CA TRP A 215 23.44 6.03 0.38
C TRP A 215 24.31 6.97 -0.47
N ASN A 216 23.71 8.04 -0.98
CA ASN A 216 24.37 8.97 -1.88
C ASN A 216 25.37 9.90 -1.18
N LEU A 217 25.35 10.03 0.15
CA LEU A 217 26.37 10.80 0.89
C LEU A 217 27.80 10.34 0.57
N GLY A 218 27.97 9.04 0.30
CA GLY A 218 29.24 8.42 -0.08
C GLY A 218 29.82 8.89 -1.42
N ASN A 219 29.04 9.61 -2.23
CA ASN A 219 29.50 10.21 -3.48
C ASN A 219 30.29 11.49 -3.22
N ASP A 220 29.84 12.31 -2.27
CA ASP A 220 30.46 13.57 -1.91
C ASP A 220 31.55 13.38 -0.84
N ASP A 221 31.29 12.50 0.14
CA ASP A 221 32.22 12.15 1.21
C ASP A 221 32.44 10.63 1.25
N PRO A 222 33.58 10.12 0.75
CA PRO A 222 33.89 8.69 0.79
C PRO A 222 33.85 8.05 2.19
N SER A 223 34.01 8.83 3.27
CA SER A 223 33.90 8.33 4.65
C SER A 223 32.46 7.97 5.04
N LYS A 224 31.47 8.45 4.29
CA LYS A 224 30.03 8.17 4.49
C LYS A 224 29.53 6.97 3.68
N ARG A 225 30.38 6.30 2.91
CA ARG A 225 30.01 5.08 2.18
C ARG A 225 29.58 3.97 3.14
N VAL A 226 28.62 3.15 2.71
CA VAL A 226 28.18 1.98 3.49
C VAL A 226 29.30 0.97 3.68
N ILE A 227 30.13 0.77 2.66
CA ILE A 227 31.32 -0.10 2.72
C ILE A 227 32.57 0.78 2.77
N LEU A 228 33.34 0.64 3.84
CA LEU A 228 34.65 1.25 4.07
C LEU A 228 35.67 0.11 4.22
N THR A 229 36.50 -0.11 3.20
CA THR A 229 37.48 -1.22 3.18
C THR A 229 38.49 -1.14 4.33
N GLN A 230 38.79 0.06 4.81
CA GLN A 230 39.69 0.32 5.93
C GLN A 230 39.03 0.23 7.32
N ASP A 231 37.72 0.03 7.42
CA ASP A 231 36.98 0.04 8.69
C ASP A 231 35.86 -1.00 8.70
N ALA A 232 36.25 -2.24 9.00
CA ALA A 232 35.35 -3.39 8.98
C ALA A 232 34.24 -3.30 10.04
N GLU A 233 34.52 -2.73 11.21
CA GLU A 233 33.54 -2.58 12.29
C GLU A 233 32.43 -1.59 11.92
N LEU A 234 32.79 -0.38 11.46
CA LEU A 234 31.80 0.60 11.03
C LEU A 234 31.04 0.11 9.78
N THR A 235 31.73 -0.56 8.87
CA THR A 235 31.09 -1.22 7.72
C THR A 235 30.06 -2.24 8.17
N GLY A 236 30.41 -3.11 9.14
CA GLY A 236 29.48 -4.08 9.72
C GLY A 236 28.22 -3.43 10.29
N ALA A 237 28.39 -2.34 11.05
CA ALA A 237 27.26 -1.58 11.61
C ALA A 237 26.37 -0.94 10.54
N ARG A 238 26.95 -0.37 9.48
CA ARG A 238 26.19 0.22 8.36
C ARG A 238 25.49 -0.84 7.51
N LEU A 239 26.12 -1.99 7.29
CA LEU A 239 25.51 -3.14 6.61
C LEU A 239 24.35 -3.72 7.44
N PHE A 240 24.51 -3.79 8.76
CA PHE A 240 23.43 -4.17 9.67
C PHE A 240 22.25 -3.21 9.55
N LEU A 241 22.49 -1.90 9.63
CA LEU A 241 21.44 -0.90 9.41
C LEU A 241 20.75 -1.10 8.05
N ALA A 242 21.52 -1.19 6.96
CA ALA A 242 20.97 -1.39 5.62
C ALA A 242 20.09 -2.65 5.54
N ALA A 243 20.51 -3.76 6.15
CA ALA A 243 19.72 -5.00 6.22
C ALA A 243 18.40 -4.80 6.97
N GLN A 244 18.39 -4.08 8.10
CA GLN A 244 17.16 -3.78 8.85
C GLN A 244 16.21 -2.88 8.05
N ILE A 245 16.73 -1.89 7.33
CA ILE A 245 15.92 -1.05 6.42
C ILE A 245 15.31 -1.89 5.30
N GLY A 246 16.09 -2.81 4.71
CA GLY A 246 15.60 -3.76 3.72
C GLY A 246 14.46 -4.62 4.25
N GLN A 247 14.57 -5.10 5.50
CA GLN A 247 13.53 -5.87 6.15
C GLN A 247 12.23 -5.05 6.37
N VAL A 248 12.34 -3.79 6.76
CA VAL A 248 11.17 -2.89 6.88
C VAL A 248 10.49 -2.66 5.53
N ILE A 249 11.27 -2.40 4.48
CA ILE A 249 10.74 -2.23 3.12
C ILE A 249 10.01 -3.50 2.67
N ARG A 250 10.64 -4.67 2.84
CA ARG A 250 10.05 -5.98 2.50
C ARG A 250 8.75 -6.23 3.26
N ASN A 251 8.70 -5.90 4.56
CA ASN A 251 7.49 -6.05 5.37
C ASN A 251 6.36 -5.14 4.85
N GLY A 252 6.66 -3.88 4.54
CA GLY A 252 5.66 -2.97 3.98
C GLY A 252 5.16 -3.44 2.61
N LEU A 253 6.05 -3.87 1.71
CA LEU A 253 5.68 -4.42 0.40
C LEU A 253 4.77 -5.66 0.56
N ALA A 254 5.11 -6.55 1.49
CA ALA A 254 4.28 -7.72 1.80
C ALA A 254 2.87 -7.34 2.29
N LEU A 255 2.71 -6.29 3.10
CA LEU A 255 1.39 -5.78 3.51
C LEU A 255 0.57 -5.26 2.32
N LEU A 256 1.24 -4.73 1.29
CA LEU A 256 0.58 -4.32 0.04
C LEU A 256 0.34 -5.51 -0.90
N GLY A 257 0.84 -6.69 -0.57
CA GLY A 257 0.83 -7.89 -1.42
C GLY A 257 1.72 -7.74 -2.66
N VAL A 258 2.83 -7.04 -2.51
CA VAL A 258 3.86 -6.80 -3.53
C VAL A 258 5.11 -7.57 -3.14
N GLU A 259 5.74 -8.27 -4.08
CA GLU A 259 6.98 -8.98 -3.85
C GLU A 259 8.18 -8.04 -3.90
N ALA A 260 9.07 -8.10 -2.92
CA ALA A 260 10.26 -7.26 -2.87
C ALA A 260 11.34 -7.85 -3.78
N VAL A 261 11.76 -7.11 -4.81
CA VAL A 261 12.75 -7.59 -5.79
C VAL A 261 14.15 -7.54 -5.18
N GLU A 262 14.96 -8.57 -5.42
CA GLU A 262 16.34 -8.61 -4.91
C GLU A 262 17.36 -8.01 -5.88
N GLU A 263 16.96 -7.83 -7.14
CA GLU A 263 17.79 -7.34 -8.26
C GLU A 263 16.91 -6.52 -9.21
N MET A 264 17.48 -5.46 -9.78
CA MET A 264 16.87 -4.58 -10.80
C MET A 264 17.92 -4.11 -11.79
#